data_AF-A0A438II51-F1
#
_entry.id   AF-A0A438II51-F1
#
_cell.length_a   1.000
_cell.length_b   1.000
_cell.length_c   1.000
_cell.angle_alpha   90.00
_cell.angle_beta   90.00
_cell.angle_gamma   90.00
#
_symmetry.space_group_name_H-M   'P 1'
#
loop_
_entity.id
_entity.type
_entity.pdbx_description
1 polymer ?
#
loop_
_entity_poly.entity_id
_entity_poly.type
_entity_poly.pdbx_seq_one_letter_code
_entity_poly.pdbx_strand_id
1 'polypeptide(L)'
;MKRRTGRGRISAAGGNGFAGGGGGRVSINVFSRHDDLKFLVHGGRSFGCPENSGAAGTYYDAVPRRLIVSNHNLSTDTDTLLLEFPNQPLWTNVYVLNHAKASVPLLWSRVQVIEVQGQLHLSCGAVLSFGLAHYASSEFELMAEELLMSDSVIKASGRQYVFSIVFWLVIYCPMVSWAKASSSKPPLIASCSSTTLVHLNI
;
A
#
# COMPACT_ATOMS: atom_id res chain seq x y z
N MET A 1 31.35 -24.41 12.56
CA MET A 1 30.94 -23.42 11.53
C MET A 1 30.63 -22.10 12.23
N LYS A 2 31.38 -21.01 11.99
CA LYS A 2 31.10 -19.70 12.63
C LYS A 2 29.87 -19.07 11.97
N ARG A 3 28.80 -18.84 12.74
CA ARG A 3 27.61 -18.09 12.29
C ARG A 3 28.05 -16.65 11.97
N ARG A 4 28.08 -16.30 10.67
CA ARG A 4 28.38 -14.94 10.24
C ARG A 4 27.14 -14.07 10.46
N THR A 5 27.02 -13.51 11.66
CA THR A 5 26.01 -12.50 11.96
C THR A 5 26.47 -11.16 11.40
N GLY A 6 25.76 -10.62 10.41
CA GLY A 6 25.95 -9.27 9.90
C GLY A 6 24.73 -8.42 10.24
N ARG A 7 24.95 -7.26 10.85
CA ARG A 7 23.95 -6.20 10.96
C ARG A 7 24.14 -5.24 9.79
N GLY A 8 23.05 -4.80 9.18
CA GLY A 8 23.12 -3.97 7.99
C GLY A 8 21.86 -3.13 7.78
N ARG A 9 22.02 -2.03 7.05
CA ARG A 9 20.93 -1.21 6.58
C ARG A 9 21.02 -1.12 5.06
N ILE A 10 19.96 -1.52 4.37
CA ILE A 10 19.81 -1.31 2.94
C ILE A 10 18.81 -0.17 2.78
N SER A 11 19.19 0.86 2.03
CA SER A 11 18.33 2.01 1.80
C SER A 11 18.31 2.43 0.34
N ALA A 12 17.13 2.74 -0.17
CA ALA A 12 16.94 3.38 -1.45
C ALA A 12 15.97 4.54 -1.27
N ALA A 13 16.44 5.77 -1.50
CA ALA A 13 15.68 6.98 -1.26
C ALA A 13 15.64 7.86 -2.51
N GLY A 14 14.54 8.60 -2.68
CA GLY A 14 14.45 9.66 -3.68
C GLY A 14 15.35 10.85 -3.34
N GLY A 15 15.80 11.58 -4.37
CA GLY A 15 16.64 12.76 -4.19
C GLY A 15 15.87 13.96 -3.63
N ASN A 16 16.50 14.73 -2.74
CA ASN A 16 15.91 15.98 -2.26
C ASN A 16 16.14 17.10 -3.28
N GLY A 17 15.16 17.98 -3.46
CA GLY A 17 15.28 19.09 -4.42
C GLY A 17 14.01 19.92 -4.46
N PHE A 18 13.89 20.82 -5.44
CA PHE A 18 12.74 21.72 -5.53
C PHE A 18 11.40 20.99 -5.66
N ALA A 19 11.36 19.84 -6.35
CA ALA A 19 10.16 19.02 -6.53
C ALA A 19 10.13 17.72 -5.68
N GLY A 20 11.27 17.30 -5.11
CA GLY A 20 11.42 15.97 -4.51
C GLY A 20 11.45 14.83 -5.54
N GLY A 21 12.37 13.87 -5.37
CA GLY A 21 12.51 12.71 -6.25
C GLY A 21 11.59 11.57 -5.87
N GLY A 22 11.19 10.75 -6.86
CA GLY A 22 10.41 9.53 -6.60
C GLY A 22 11.15 8.53 -5.70
N GLY A 23 10.39 7.68 -5.02
CA GLY A 23 10.92 6.77 -4.01
C GLY A 23 11.81 5.66 -4.56
N GLY A 24 12.82 5.30 -3.77
CA GLY A 24 13.73 4.21 -4.12
C GLY A 24 13.04 2.85 -4.04
N ARG A 25 13.55 1.90 -4.83
CA ARG A 25 13.01 0.54 -4.93
C ARG A 25 14.07 -0.48 -4.54
N VAL A 26 13.72 -1.40 -3.66
CA VAL A 26 14.58 -2.50 -3.25
C VAL A 26 13.81 -3.79 -3.47
N SER A 27 14.37 -4.72 -4.22
CA SER A 27 13.86 -6.08 -4.33
C SER A 27 14.96 -7.04 -3.92
N ILE A 28 14.63 -8.01 -3.08
CA ILE A 28 15.59 -9.01 -2.64
C ILE A 28 15.02 -10.42 -2.71
N ASN A 29 15.91 -11.34 -3.09
CA ASN A 29 15.63 -12.75 -3.17
C ASN A 29 16.73 -13.50 -2.40
N VAL A 30 16.53 -13.65 -1.09
CA VAL A 30 17.52 -14.25 -0.18
C VAL A 30 16.80 -15.17 0.81
N PHE A 31 17.20 -16.44 0.79
CA PHE A 31 16.58 -17.53 1.57
C PHE A 31 16.91 -17.50 3.07
N SER A 32 18.11 -17.02 3.45
CA SER A 32 18.53 -16.96 4.86
C SER A 32 18.69 -15.51 5.29
N ARG A 33 17.89 -15.11 6.28
CA ARG A 33 17.95 -13.76 6.86
C ARG A 33 18.20 -13.79 8.33
N HIS A 34 18.87 -12.75 8.78
CA HIS A 34 18.91 -12.36 10.17
C HIS A 34 17.88 -11.26 10.39
N ASP A 35 17.15 -11.33 11.50
CA ASP A 35 16.03 -10.42 11.82
C ASP A 35 16.47 -8.94 11.99
N ASP A 36 17.79 -8.70 12.11
CA ASP A 36 18.35 -7.37 12.37
C ASP A 36 18.52 -6.47 11.12
N LEU A 37 18.18 -6.96 9.92
CA LEU A 37 18.39 -6.21 8.68
C LEU A 37 17.30 -5.13 8.49
N LYS A 38 17.71 -3.86 8.44
CA LYS A 38 16.79 -2.73 8.29
C LYS A 38 16.69 -2.27 6.84
N PHE A 39 15.47 -2.20 6.31
CA PHE A 39 15.19 -1.61 5.00
C PHE A 39 14.61 -0.21 5.19
N LEU A 40 15.14 0.76 4.45
CA LEU A 40 14.61 2.10 4.39
C LEU A 40 14.35 2.49 2.94
N VAL A 41 13.08 2.61 2.59
CA VAL A 41 12.63 3.06 1.27
C VAL A 41 11.69 4.25 1.45
N HIS A 42 11.94 5.35 0.74
CA HIS A 42 11.09 6.55 0.77
C HIS A 42 11.35 7.47 -0.43
N GLY A 43 10.44 8.42 -0.65
CA GLY A 43 10.59 9.54 -1.59
C GLY A 43 11.57 10.60 -1.12
N GLY A 44 11.92 11.51 -2.02
CA GLY A 44 12.77 12.66 -1.72
C GLY A 44 11.97 13.84 -1.18
N ARG A 45 12.56 14.66 -0.32
CA ARG A 45 11.95 15.89 0.18
C ARG A 45 11.87 16.95 -0.92
N SER A 46 10.71 17.60 -0.99
CA SER A 46 10.46 18.74 -1.86
C SER A 46 10.70 20.04 -1.10
N PHE A 47 11.54 20.93 -1.65
CA PHE A 47 11.81 22.25 -1.06
C PHE A 47 10.77 23.29 -1.49
N GLY A 48 10.16 23.12 -2.67
CA GLY A 48 9.12 24.02 -3.17
C GLY A 48 7.75 23.77 -2.54
N CYS A 49 7.48 22.53 -2.13
CA CYS A 49 6.26 22.17 -1.42
C CYS A 49 6.57 21.08 -0.37
N PRO A 50 6.91 21.46 0.87
CA PRO A 50 7.25 20.50 1.93
C PRO A 50 6.17 19.45 2.19
N GLU A 51 4.90 19.81 1.97
CA GLU A 51 3.74 18.91 2.13
C GLU A 51 3.51 17.95 0.96
N ASN A 52 4.25 18.11 -0.13
CA ASN A 52 4.22 17.23 -1.29
C ASN A 52 5.64 16.77 -1.63
N SER A 53 6.20 15.92 -0.77
CA SER A 53 7.42 15.18 -1.07
C SER A 53 7.21 14.19 -2.21
N GLY A 54 8.29 13.64 -2.74
CA GLY A 54 8.20 12.66 -3.83
C GLY A 54 7.49 11.37 -3.44
N ALA A 55 7.18 10.56 -4.46
CA ALA A 55 6.48 9.28 -4.32
C ALA A 55 7.14 8.35 -3.30
N ALA A 56 6.35 7.50 -2.65
CA ALA A 56 6.83 6.53 -1.68
C ALA A 56 7.81 5.51 -2.28
N GLY A 57 8.69 4.99 -1.43
CA GLY A 57 9.62 3.92 -1.81
C GLY A 57 8.97 2.55 -1.67
N THR A 58 9.50 1.56 -2.39
CA THR A 58 9.01 0.18 -2.35
C THR A 58 10.10 -0.80 -1.97
N TYR A 59 9.74 -1.75 -1.12
CA TYR A 59 10.59 -2.85 -0.71
C TYR A 59 9.83 -4.16 -0.95
N TYR A 60 10.38 -5.01 -1.80
CA TYR A 60 9.83 -6.32 -2.11
C TYR A 60 10.76 -7.44 -1.66
N ASP A 61 10.14 -8.46 -1.10
CA ASP A 61 10.78 -9.59 -0.48
C ASP A 61 10.23 -10.88 -1.09
N ALA A 62 11.04 -11.54 -1.92
CA ALA A 62 10.57 -12.66 -2.74
C ALA A 62 10.23 -13.93 -1.95
N VAL A 63 10.83 -14.15 -0.78
CA VAL A 63 10.65 -15.41 -0.01
C VAL A 63 9.30 -15.46 0.72
N PRO A 64 8.94 -14.50 1.60
CA PRO A 64 7.60 -14.37 2.15
C PRO A 64 6.65 -13.62 1.19
N ARG A 65 7.08 -13.29 -0.03
CA ARG A 65 6.32 -12.56 -1.07
C ARG A 65 5.65 -11.30 -0.50
N ARG A 66 6.44 -10.52 0.23
CA ARG A 66 5.97 -9.33 0.96
C ARG A 66 6.35 -8.05 0.23
N LEU A 67 5.37 -7.17 0.02
CA LEU A 67 5.56 -5.81 -0.48
C LEU A 67 5.35 -4.81 0.66
N ILE A 68 6.30 -3.89 0.83
CA ILE A 68 6.17 -2.73 1.71
C ILE A 68 6.31 -1.47 0.86
N VAL A 69 5.30 -0.61 0.90
CA VAL A 69 5.31 0.74 0.35
C VAL A 69 5.36 1.70 1.53
N SER A 70 6.41 2.50 1.63
CA SER A 70 6.51 3.48 2.71
C SER A 70 7.11 4.80 2.24
N ASN A 71 6.61 5.91 2.79
CA ASN A 71 7.20 7.22 2.55
C ASN A 71 7.98 7.76 3.75
N HIS A 72 8.24 6.92 4.76
CA HIS A 72 8.97 7.32 5.96
C HIS A 72 8.41 8.60 6.61
N ASN A 73 7.08 8.71 6.63
CA ASN A 73 6.34 9.82 7.22
C ASN A 73 6.52 11.17 6.51
N LEU A 74 7.00 11.15 5.27
CA LEU A 74 6.98 12.31 4.39
C LEU A 74 5.59 12.43 3.77
N SER A 75 4.92 13.57 3.96
CA SER A 75 3.66 13.87 3.28
C SER A 75 3.88 13.97 1.77
N THR A 76 2.96 13.41 1.00
CA THR A 76 3.00 13.42 -0.46
C THR A 76 1.58 13.39 -1.03
N ASP A 77 1.39 14.06 -2.16
CA ASP A 77 0.23 13.88 -3.04
C ASP A 77 0.58 13.04 -4.27
N THR A 78 1.80 12.51 -4.34
CA THR A 78 2.28 11.69 -5.44
C THR A 78 2.02 10.21 -5.16
N ASP A 79 1.18 9.59 -5.98
CA ASP A 79 0.92 8.15 -5.91
C ASP A 79 2.10 7.32 -6.41
N THR A 80 2.39 6.23 -5.69
CA THR A 80 3.32 5.19 -6.13
C THR A 80 2.55 4.17 -6.95
N LEU A 81 2.81 4.14 -8.26
CA LEU A 81 2.07 3.28 -9.17
C LEU A 81 2.52 1.81 -9.06
N LEU A 82 1.55 0.92 -8.80
CA LEU A 82 1.69 -0.53 -8.85
C LEU A 82 1.07 -1.03 -10.17
N LEU A 83 1.91 -1.06 -11.21
CA LEU A 83 1.48 -1.35 -12.58
C LEU A 83 1.41 -2.84 -12.90
N GLU A 84 2.16 -3.67 -12.18
CA GLU A 84 2.28 -5.09 -12.46
C GLU A 84 1.98 -5.88 -11.19
N PHE A 85 0.95 -6.72 -11.26
CA PHE A 85 0.66 -7.71 -10.24
C PHE A 85 1.18 -9.06 -10.71
N PRO A 86 1.85 -9.82 -9.84
CA PRO A 86 2.26 -11.16 -10.22
C PRO A 86 1.00 -12.01 -10.41
N ASN A 87 0.90 -12.70 -11.54
CA ASN A 87 -0.21 -13.63 -11.77
C ASN A 87 -0.07 -14.87 -10.89
N GLN A 88 1.15 -15.43 -10.79
CA GLN A 88 1.54 -16.48 -9.84
C GLN A 88 3.06 -16.43 -9.61
N PRO A 89 3.55 -16.63 -8.38
CA PRO A 89 2.79 -16.63 -7.13
C PRO A 89 2.29 -15.24 -6.75
N LEU A 90 1.13 -15.14 -6.07
CA LEU A 90 0.59 -13.85 -5.65
C LEU A 90 1.43 -13.27 -4.50
N TRP A 91 1.24 -11.98 -4.20
CA TRP A 91 1.80 -11.42 -2.97
C TRP A 91 1.11 -12.02 -1.75
N THR A 92 1.87 -12.31 -0.70
CA THR A 92 1.30 -12.83 0.55
C THR A 92 1.04 -11.69 1.53
N ASN A 93 1.88 -10.65 1.59
CA ASN A 93 1.65 -9.55 2.52
C ASN A 93 1.91 -8.20 1.86
N VAL A 94 0.98 -7.27 2.01
CA VAL A 94 1.10 -5.93 1.45
C VAL A 94 0.95 -4.90 2.57
N TYR A 95 1.96 -4.06 2.72
CA TYR A 95 2.01 -3.01 3.72
C TYR A 95 2.09 -1.65 3.03
N VAL A 96 1.16 -0.74 3.33
CA VAL A 96 1.22 0.67 2.89
C VAL A 96 1.31 1.52 4.15
N LEU A 97 2.47 2.15 4.39
CA LEU A 97 2.81 2.70 5.71
C LEU A 97 3.37 4.11 5.63
N ASN A 98 3.13 4.91 6.67
CA ASN A 98 3.82 6.18 6.93
C ASN A 98 3.70 7.19 5.77
N HIS A 99 2.49 7.68 5.53
CA HIS A 99 2.13 8.65 4.49
C HIS A 99 2.42 8.17 3.06
N ALA A 100 2.55 6.86 2.87
CA ALA A 100 2.62 6.28 1.54
C ALA A 100 1.27 6.37 0.85
N LYS A 101 1.29 6.86 -0.39
CA LYS A 101 0.17 6.75 -1.32
C LYS A 101 0.56 5.75 -2.41
N ALA A 102 -0.26 4.72 -2.61
CA ALA A 102 -0.08 3.69 -3.62
C ALA A 102 -1.33 3.64 -4.50
N SER A 103 -1.14 3.49 -5.81
CA SER A 103 -2.25 3.44 -6.76
C SER A 103 -2.13 2.26 -7.71
N VAL A 104 -3.26 1.62 -7.98
CA VAL A 104 -3.43 0.48 -8.88
C VAL A 104 -4.26 0.93 -10.07
N PRO A 105 -3.63 1.42 -11.16
CA PRO A 105 -4.33 2.12 -12.23
C PRO A 105 -4.92 1.19 -13.32
N LEU A 106 -4.95 -0.13 -13.12
CA LEU A 106 -5.30 -1.09 -14.17
C LEU A 106 -6.76 -1.00 -14.62
N LEU A 107 -6.96 -1.14 -15.94
CA LEU A 107 -8.25 -1.21 -16.60
C LEU A 107 -8.75 -2.66 -16.57
N TRP A 108 -9.90 -2.92 -15.92
CA TRP A 108 -10.60 -4.22 -15.90
C TRP A 108 -9.67 -5.37 -15.53
N SER A 109 -9.49 -5.58 -14.23
CA SER A 109 -8.63 -6.66 -13.76
C SER A 109 -9.18 -7.17 -12.44
N ARG A 110 -9.46 -8.48 -12.34
CA ARG A 110 -9.52 -9.13 -11.04
C ARG A 110 -8.12 -9.03 -10.44
N VAL A 111 -7.88 -7.98 -9.68
CA VAL A 111 -6.60 -7.79 -8.99
C VAL A 111 -6.66 -8.61 -7.72
N GLN A 112 -6.33 -9.90 -7.80
CA GLN A 112 -6.13 -10.70 -6.61
C GLN A 112 -4.82 -10.24 -5.94
N VAL A 113 -4.92 -9.19 -5.13
CA VAL A 113 -3.75 -8.53 -4.54
C VAL A 113 -3.02 -9.46 -3.58
N ILE A 114 -3.75 -10.39 -2.93
CA ILE A 114 -3.21 -11.20 -1.84
C ILE A 114 -3.63 -12.67 -1.98
N GLU A 115 -2.65 -13.55 -1.76
CA GLU A 115 -2.85 -14.99 -1.65
C GLU A 115 -3.75 -15.34 -0.45
N VAL A 116 -4.46 -16.48 -0.51
CA VAL A 116 -5.20 -17.01 0.65
C VAL A 116 -4.19 -17.18 1.80
N GLN A 117 -4.50 -16.69 3.01
CA GLN A 117 -3.58 -16.51 4.17
C GLN A 117 -2.73 -15.25 4.22
N GLY A 118 -2.95 -14.29 3.34
CA GLY A 118 -2.18 -13.05 3.36
C GLY A 118 -2.84 -11.84 4.04
N GLN A 119 -2.00 -10.91 4.51
CA GLN A 119 -2.40 -9.71 5.24
C GLN A 119 -2.25 -8.44 4.39
N LEU A 120 -3.31 -7.62 4.37
CA LEU A 120 -3.26 -6.23 3.91
C LEU A 120 -3.18 -5.31 5.12
N HIS A 121 -2.14 -4.47 5.21
CA HIS A 121 -1.97 -3.55 6.33
C HIS A 121 -1.73 -2.11 5.83
N LEU A 122 -2.59 -1.19 6.26
CA LEU A 122 -2.45 0.23 6.02
C LEU A 122 -2.31 0.98 7.36
N SER A 123 -1.29 1.82 7.50
CA SER A 123 -1.10 2.62 8.71
C SER A 123 -0.52 4.01 8.47
N CYS A 124 -0.85 4.94 9.39
CA CYS A 124 -0.22 6.26 9.51
C CYS A 124 -0.33 7.11 8.25
N GLY A 125 -1.53 7.58 7.91
CA GLY A 125 -1.80 8.41 6.74
C GLY A 125 -1.71 7.68 5.39
N ALA A 126 -1.73 6.35 5.39
CA ALA A 126 -1.56 5.56 4.17
C ALA A 126 -2.80 5.62 3.28
N VAL A 127 -2.58 5.68 1.97
CA VAL A 127 -3.66 5.67 0.97
C VAL A 127 -3.41 4.58 -0.06
N LEU A 128 -4.40 3.72 -0.28
CA LEU A 128 -4.42 2.76 -1.38
C LEU A 128 -5.58 3.09 -2.32
N SER A 129 -5.23 3.47 -3.55
CA SER A 129 -6.19 3.89 -4.57
C SER A 129 -6.29 2.85 -5.68
N PHE A 130 -7.50 2.62 -6.17
CA PHE A 130 -7.79 1.72 -7.29
C PHE A 130 -8.43 2.51 -8.44
N GLY A 131 -8.01 2.21 -9.67
CA GLY A 131 -8.57 2.80 -10.88
C GLY A 131 -8.14 4.24 -11.13
N LEU A 132 -8.63 4.77 -12.25
CA LEU A 132 -8.27 6.08 -12.77
C LEU A 132 -9.55 6.88 -13.04
N ALA A 133 -9.59 8.13 -12.57
CA ALA A 133 -10.79 8.97 -12.62
C ALA A 133 -11.36 9.21 -14.03
N HIS A 134 -10.52 9.12 -15.07
CA HIS A 134 -10.91 9.39 -16.45
C HIS A 134 -11.52 8.19 -17.19
N TYR A 135 -11.59 7.02 -16.57
CA TYR A 135 -12.13 5.81 -17.21
C TYR A 135 -13.60 5.58 -16.86
N ALA A 136 -14.35 5.11 -17.87
CA ALA A 136 -15.80 4.95 -17.80
C ALA A 136 -16.23 3.84 -16.83
N SER A 137 -15.49 2.74 -16.78
CA SER A 137 -15.76 1.61 -15.89
C SER A 137 -14.46 0.99 -15.35
N SER A 138 -14.48 0.52 -14.11
CA SER A 138 -13.37 -0.27 -13.54
C SER A 138 -13.91 -1.33 -12.57
N GLU A 139 -13.55 -2.58 -12.78
CA GLU A 139 -13.91 -3.69 -11.89
C GLU A 139 -12.67 -4.14 -11.12
N PHE A 140 -12.79 -4.22 -9.79
CA PHE A 140 -11.72 -4.65 -8.90
C PHE A 140 -12.25 -5.64 -7.87
N GLU A 141 -11.45 -6.65 -7.56
CA GLU A 141 -11.74 -7.64 -6.54
C GLU A 141 -10.57 -7.73 -5.57
N LEU A 142 -10.66 -7.05 -4.43
CA LEU A 142 -9.64 -7.11 -3.39
C LEU A 142 -9.90 -8.32 -2.50
N MET A 143 -9.04 -9.33 -2.61
CA MET A 143 -9.03 -10.49 -1.73
C MET A 143 -7.87 -10.40 -0.75
N ALA A 144 -8.15 -10.59 0.53
CA ALA A 144 -7.16 -10.79 1.60
C ALA A 144 -7.78 -11.65 2.70
N GLU A 145 -6.96 -12.35 3.49
CA GLU A 145 -7.49 -13.06 4.66
C GLU A 145 -7.75 -12.08 5.81
N GLU A 146 -6.82 -11.14 6.01
CA GLU A 146 -6.85 -10.14 7.07
C GLU A 146 -6.63 -8.73 6.53
N LEU A 147 -7.44 -7.78 6.99
CA LEU A 147 -7.27 -6.35 6.76
C LEU A 147 -6.98 -5.63 8.08
N LEU A 148 -5.80 -5.03 8.18
CA LEU A 148 -5.41 -4.12 9.26
C LEU A 148 -5.41 -2.68 8.74
N MET A 149 -6.19 -1.79 9.35
CA MET A 149 -6.18 -0.37 8.99
C MET A 149 -6.13 0.54 10.21
N SER A 150 -5.24 1.54 10.17
CA SER A 150 -5.17 2.61 11.18
C SER A 150 -4.82 3.94 10.53
N ASP A 151 -5.63 4.97 10.76
CA ASP A 151 -5.41 6.31 10.19
C ASP A 151 -5.12 6.26 8.68
N SER A 152 -5.93 5.53 7.92
CA SER A 152 -5.63 5.18 6.53
C SER A 152 -6.89 5.10 5.68
N VAL A 153 -6.72 5.19 4.36
CA VAL A 153 -7.85 5.26 3.41
C VAL A 153 -7.64 4.32 2.22
N ILE A 154 -8.69 3.58 1.87
CA ILE A 154 -8.82 2.88 0.60
C ILE A 154 -9.83 3.64 -0.27
N LYS A 155 -9.49 3.91 -1.54
CA LYS A 155 -10.33 4.67 -2.47
C LYS A 155 -10.42 3.97 -3.82
N ALA A 156 -11.56 4.08 -4.48
CA ALA A 156 -11.70 3.69 -5.88
C ALA A 156 -12.06 4.92 -6.71
N SER A 157 -11.50 5.01 -7.90
CA SER A 157 -11.77 6.07 -8.87
C SER A 157 -12.23 5.47 -10.19
N GLY A 158 -13.30 6.03 -10.75
CA GLY A 158 -13.91 5.61 -12.01
C GLY A 158 -15.31 6.20 -12.13
N ARG A 159 -15.81 6.38 -13.36
CA ARG A 159 -17.17 6.91 -13.59
C ARG A 159 -18.25 5.90 -13.19
N GLN A 160 -17.95 4.62 -13.39
CA GLN A 160 -18.65 3.46 -12.86
C GLN A 160 -17.60 2.49 -12.32
N TYR A 161 -17.88 1.78 -11.24
CA TYR A 161 -16.96 0.77 -10.75
C TYR A 161 -17.72 -0.30 -9.98
N VAL A 162 -17.23 -1.53 -10.07
CA VAL A 162 -17.65 -2.65 -9.21
C VAL A 162 -16.46 -2.97 -8.35
N PHE A 163 -16.60 -2.76 -7.04
CA PHE A 163 -15.57 -3.09 -6.07
C PHE A 163 -16.08 -4.21 -5.18
N SER A 164 -15.50 -5.40 -5.33
CA SER A 164 -15.76 -6.52 -4.44
C SER A 164 -14.60 -6.65 -3.47
N ILE A 165 -14.94 -6.74 -2.18
CA ILE A 165 -13.98 -7.03 -1.13
C ILE A 165 -14.36 -8.38 -0.56
N VAL A 166 -13.42 -9.31 -0.59
CA VAL A 166 -13.59 -10.63 0.02
C VAL A 166 -12.56 -10.75 1.13
N PHE A 167 -13.02 -10.56 2.37
CA PHE A 167 -12.24 -10.87 3.56
C PHE A 167 -12.76 -12.15 4.19
N TRP A 168 -11.84 -13.04 4.57
CA TRP A 168 -12.20 -14.35 5.09
C TRP A 168 -12.28 -14.39 6.62
N LEU A 169 -11.50 -13.58 7.35
CA LEU A 169 -11.39 -13.77 8.79
C LEU A 169 -11.52 -12.49 9.64
N VAL A 170 -10.82 -11.38 9.34
CA VAL A 170 -10.86 -10.21 10.26
C VAL A 170 -10.61 -8.86 9.58
N ILE A 171 -11.43 -7.86 9.95
CA ILE A 171 -11.18 -6.42 9.69
C ILE A 171 -10.86 -5.76 11.02
N TYR A 172 -9.63 -5.26 11.17
CA TYR A 172 -9.26 -4.40 12.31
C TYR A 172 -9.31 -2.94 11.86
N CYS A 173 -10.50 -2.34 12.00
CA CYS A 173 -10.66 -0.89 11.91
C CYS A 173 -11.79 -0.37 12.83
N PRO A 174 -11.50 0.50 13.81
CA PRO A 174 -12.44 1.06 14.81
C PRO A 174 -13.59 1.92 14.28
N MET A 175 -13.37 2.58 13.15
CA MET A 175 -14.33 3.48 12.53
C MET A 175 -14.17 3.35 11.03
N VAL A 176 -14.69 2.27 10.45
CA VAL A 176 -14.81 2.19 8.99
C VAL A 176 -16.01 3.05 8.58
N SER A 177 -15.77 4.24 8.03
CA SER A 177 -16.82 4.93 7.29
C SER A 177 -16.78 4.49 5.83
N TRP A 178 -17.82 3.78 5.41
CA TRP A 178 -18.09 3.49 4.01
C TRP A 178 -18.86 4.66 3.41
N ALA A 179 -18.30 5.34 2.41
CA ALA A 179 -19.03 6.39 1.71
C ALA A 179 -19.62 5.82 0.41
N LYS A 180 -20.94 5.89 0.27
CA LYS A 180 -21.60 5.61 -1.00
C LYS A 180 -21.36 6.78 -1.97
N ALA A 181 -21.01 6.48 -3.21
CA ALA A 181 -20.66 7.45 -4.24
C ALA A 181 -21.73 8.55 -4.43
N SER A 182 -21.26 9.80 -4.43
CA SER A 182 -21.98 10.95 -4.98
C SER A 182 -21.28 11.35 -6.28
N SER A 183 -22.04 11.79 -7.27
CA SER A 183 -21.62 12.03 -8.67
C SER A 183 -20.50 13.06 -8.88
N SER A 184 -19.95 13.67 -7.82
CA SER A 184 -18.99 14.77 -7.90
C SER A 184 -17.64 14.53 -7.21
N LYS A 185 -17.39 13.37 -6.57
CA LYS A 185 -16.09 13.04 -5.92
C LYS A 185 -15.72 11.55 -6.06
N PRO A 186 -14.42 11.20 -6.14
CA PRO A 186 -14.01 9.79 -6.14
C PRO A 186 -14.48 9.13 -4.84
N PRO A 187 -15.17 7.99 -4.91
CA PRO A 187 -15.77 7.35 -3.75
C PRO A 187 -14.71 6.81 -2.80
N LEU A 188 -14.86 7.20 -1.54
CA LEU A 188 -14.09 6.68 -0.42
C LEU A 188 -14.65 5.30 -0.09
N ILE A 189 -13.84 4.25 -0.33
CA ILE A 189 -14.25 2.87 -0.07
C ILE A 189 -14.26 2.66 1.44
N ALA A 190 -13.12 2.90 2.09
CA ALA A 190 -12.98 2.77 3.53
C ALA A 190 -12.01 3.83 4.03
N SER A 191 -12.36 4.51 5.12
CA SER A 191 -11.39 5.26 5.91
C SER A 191 -11.45 4.81 7.35
N CYS A 192 -10.30 4.82 8.01
CA CYS A 192 -10.15 4.43 9.39
C CYS A 192 -9.50 5.57 10.19
N SER A 193 -10.15 6.10 11.23
CA SER A 193 -9.56 7.09 12.14
C SER A 193 -9.51 6.53 13.57
N SER A 194 -8.29 6.29 14.11
CA SER A 194 -7.96 5.92 15.51
C SER A 194 -8.38 4.53 16.04
N THR A 195 -7.38 3.67 16.35
CA THR A 195 -7.34 2.25 16.79
C THR A 195 -8.24 1.83 18.00
N THR A 196 -9.30 1.03 17.77
CA THR A 196 -10.08 0.26 18.76
C THR A 196 -10.74 -0.96 18.08
N LEU A 197 -10.78 -2.11 18.74
CA LEU A 197 -11.25 -3.41 18.22
C LEU A 197 -12.78 -3.45 18.07
N VAL A 198 -13.31 -3.90 16.93
CA VAL A 198 -14.74 -4.23 16.75
C VAL A 198 -14.84 -5.63 16.15
N HIS A 199 -15.48 -6.56 16.89
CA HIS A 199 -15.89 -7.86 16.36
C HIS A 199 -17.17 -7.67 15.53
N LEU A 200 -17.15 -8.09 14.27
CA LEU A 200 -18.35 -8.24 13.43
C LEU A 200 -18.67 -9.73 13.32
N ASN A 201 -19.85 -10.14 13.79
CA ASN A 201 -20.44 -11.41 13.38
C ASN A 201 -21.08 -11.20 12.01
N ILE A 202 -20.69 -12.04 11.04
CA ILE A 202 -21.26 -12.14 9.70
C ILE A 202 -22.66 -12.76 9.80
#